data_AF-A0A6L3SU15-F1
#
_entry.id   AF-A0A6L3SU15-F1
#
_cell.length_a   1.000
_cell.length_b   1.000
_cell.length_c   1.000
_cell.angle_alpha   90.00
_cell.angle_beta   90.00
_cell.angle_gamma   90.00
#
_symmetry.space_group_name_H-M   'P 1'
#
loop_
_entity.id
_entity.type
_entity.pdbx_description
1 polymer ?
#
loop_
_entity_poly.entity_id
_entity_poly.type
_entity_poly.pdbx_seq_one_letter_code
_entity_poly.pdbx_strand_id
1 'polypeptide(L)'
;MINLRIHHRTLYRYRWPVSLGTHRLLLRPRESREVRLVSSSLSLTPDASVSWANDVAGNALATATFVAPADNLVIDAVAEVALSAQVYPVFDIAACAQSYPFRYTDDAWTDLGALTVQQYPDDGRLRAWAQGFVAGNPTNTLALLQDLNAGVAQAAAYQAREDEGTQPPNETLWRAQGSCRDLATLFVEAVRSLGFGARIVSGYLHDPTRTLVGSADSGSTHAWAEVYLPGAGWITFDPTNRSMGGANLIPVAVARDIRQAMPVVGSYLGSADAFASMSVTVSVTAQ
;
A
#
# COMPACT_ATOMS: atom_id res chain seq x y z
N MET A 1 13.21 17.86 -7.52
CA MET A 1 12.03 18.08 -6.67
C MET A 1 10.89 18.44 -7.59
N ILE A 2 9.74 17.79 -7.43
CA ILE A 2 8.54 17.96 -8.26
C ILE A 2 7.38 18.26 -7.32
N ASN A 3 6.59 19.29 -7.62
CA ASN A 3 5.36 19.57 -6.89
C ASN A 3 4.22 18.83 -7.57
N LEU A 4 3.45 18.07 -6.78
CA LEU A 4 2.34 17.27 -7.25
C LEU A 4 1.07 17.68 -6.51
N ARG A 5 -0.02 17.82 -7.26
CA ARG A 5 -1.38 17.90 -6.72
C ARG A 5 -2.03 16.52 -6.86
N ILE A 6 -2.53 16.04 -5.74
CA ILE A 6 -3.24 14.78 -5.61
C ILE A 6 -4.70 15.10 -5.32
N HIS A 7 -5.62 14.54 -6.09
CA HIS A 7 -7.06 14.60 -5.84
C HIS A 7 -7.61 13.19 -5.79
N HIS A 8 -8.07 12.78 -4.62
CA HIS A 8 -8.77 11.52 -4.38
C HIS A 8 -10.23 11.83 -4.13
N ARG A 9 -11.12 11.24 -4.92
CA ARG A 9 -12.57 11.30 -4.70
C ARG A 9 -13.16 9.90 -4.68
N THR A 10 -13.82 9.55 -3.58
CA THR A 10 -14.66 8.35 -3.49
C THR A 10 -16.13 8.78 -3.41
N LEU A 11 -16.99 8.19 -4.23
CA LEU A 11 -18.43 8.44 -4.24
C LEU A 11 -19.18 7.13 -4.09
N TYR A 12 -19.93 7.01 -3.00
CA TYR A 12 -20.93 5.98 -2.79
C TYR A 12 -22.32 6.51 -3.14
N ARG A 13 -23.11 5.71 -3.83
CA ARG A 13 -24.52 5.98 -4.12
C ARG A 13 -25.39 4.90 -3.50
N TYR A 14 -26.49 5.34 -2.92
CA TYR A 14 -27.52 4.49 -2.34
C TYR A 14 -28.86 4.75 -3.05
N ARG A 15 -29.70 3.72 -3.15
CA ARG A 15 -31.04 3.81 -3.78
C ARG A 15 -32.02 4.64 -2.94
N TRP A 16 -31.80 4.66 -1.62
CA TRP A 16 -32.57 5.39 -0.64
C TRP A 16 -31.65 5.95 0.45
N PRO A 17 -32.08 6.95 1.23
CA PRO A 17 -31.30 7.46 2.34
C PRO A 17 -30.94 6.36 3.35
N VAL A 18 -29.65 6.24 3.66
CA VAL A 18 -29.11 5.33 4.68
C VAL A 18 -28.48 6.11 5.83
N SER A 19 -28.42 5.50 7.01
CA SER A 19 -27.62 6.04 8.12
C SER A 19 -26.17 5.61 7.96
N LEU A 20 -25.29 6.56 7.63
CA LEU A 20 -23.87 6.28 7.50
C LEU A 20 -23.25 6.02 8.88
N GLY A 21 -22.56 4.89 9.02
CA GLY A 21 -21.74 4.58 10.19
C GLY A 21 -20.44 5.40 10.19
N THR A 22 -19.62 5.19 11.22
CA THR A 22 -18.30 5.80 11.30
C THR A 22 -17.40 5.36 10.15
N HIS A 23 -16.71 6.32 9.52
CA HIS A 23 -15.76 6.06 8.45
C HIS A 23 -14.34 6.42 8.89
N ARG A 24 -13.41 5.50 8.66
CA ARG A 24 -11.96 5.64 8.84
C ARG A 24 -11.33 5.95 7.48
N LEU A 25 -10.58 7.04 7.41
CA LEU A 25 -10.04 7.61 6.19
C LEU A 25 -8.52 7.76 6.31
N LEU A 26 -7.79 7.02 5.48
CA LEU A 26 -6.33 7.08 5.31
C LEU A 26 -6.07 7.67 3.92
N LEU A 27 -6.14 9.01 3.83
CA LEU A 27 -6.09 9.74 2.55
C LEU A 27 -5.01 10.84 2.51
N ARG A 28 -4.52 11.28 3.67
CA ARG A 28 -3.48 12.31 3.79
C ARG A 28 -2.10 11.66 3.55
N PRO A 29 -1.30 12.14 2.58
CA PRO A 29 0.05 11.65 2.37
C PRO A 29 0.90 11.65 3.65
N ARG A 30 1.71 10.60 3.79
CA ARG A 30 2.70 10.44 4.85
C ARG A 30 3.97 11.20 4.47
N GLU A 31 4.47 11.98 5.42
CA GLU A 31 5.68 12.77 5.24
C GLU A 31 6.95 11.92 5.48
N SER A 32 8.00 12.24 4.73
CA SER A 32 9.32 11.63 4.86
C SER A 32 10.39 12.63 4.41
N ARG A 33 11.67 12.22 4.39
CA ARG A 33 12.75 13.02 3.82
C ARG A 33 12.50 13.36 2.34
N GLU A 34 11.80 12.48 1.63
CA GLU A 34 11.59 12.55 0.19
C GLU A 34 10.21 13.06 -0.18
N VAL A 35 9.28 13.11 0.78
CA VAL A 35 7.89 13.54 0.59
C VAL A 35 7.56 14.60 1.62
N ARG A 36 7.41 15.85 1.17
CA ARG A 36 6.97 16.96 2.01
C ARG A 36 5.53 17.31 1.66
N LEU A 37 4.63 17.22 2.63
CA LEU A 37 3.27 17.73 2.48
C LEU A 37 3.27 19.26 2.54
N VAL A 38 2.72 19.90 1.51
CA VAL A 38 2.57 21.36 1.42
C VAL A 38 1.22 21.77 1.97
N SER A 39 0.15 21.10 1.53
CA SER A 39 -1.21 21.36 1.96
C SER A 39 -2.05 20.09 1.85
N SER A 40 -3.12 19.99 2.64
CA SER A 40 -4.12 18.93 2.51
C SER A 40 -5.49 19.42 2.98
N SER A 41 -6.54 19.06 2.26
CA SER A 41 -7.93 19.28 2.64
C SER A 41 -8.76 18.01 2.47
N LEU A 42 -9.77 17.86 3.32
CA LEU A 42 -10.74 16.77 3.29
C LEU A 42 -12.13 17.39 3.41
N SER A 43 -12.98 17.11 2.42
CA SER A 43 -14.37 17.53 2.36
C SER A 43 -15.26 16.30 2.26
N LEU A 44 -16.38 16.32 2.97
CA LEU A 44 -17.33 15.20 3.03
C LEU A 44 -18.73 15.70 2.65
N THR A 45 -19.50 14.89 1.94
CA THR A 45 -20.92 15.15 1.69
C THR A 45 -21.70 13.86 1.94
N PRO A 46 -22.67 13.81 2.86
CA PRO A 46 -23.13 14.91 3.72
C PRO A 46 -22.04 15.39 4.69
N ASP A 47 -22.26 16.57 5.27
CA ASP A 47 -21.34 17.12 6.28
C ASP A 47 -21.17 16.15 7.45
N ALA A 48 -19.92 16.04 7.93
CA ALA A 48 -19.55 15.12 8.99
C ALA A 48 -18.67 15.83 10.03
N SER A 49 -18.71 15.34 11.27
CA SER A 49 -17.69 15.66 12.25
C SER A 49 -16.46 14.81 11.98
N VAL A 50 -15.29 15.45 11.82
CA VAL A 50 -14.01 14.76 11.56
C VAL A 50 -13.06 14.97 12.73
N SER A 51 -12.55 13.87 13.26
CA SER A 51 -11.44 13.87 14.22
C SER A 51 -10.19 13.26 13.60
N TRP A 52 -9.02 13.76 13.99
CA TRP A 52 -7.73 13.29 13.49
C TRP A 52 -6.91 12.65 14.61
N ALA A 53 -6.27 11.54 14.30
CA ALA A 53 -5.34 10.86 15.19
C ALA A 53 -4.23 10.19 14.38
N ASN A 54 -3.20 9.71 15.08
CA ASN A 54 -2.22 8.80 14.52
C ASN A 54 -2.53 7.38 15.00
N ASP A 55 -2.58 6.42 14.08
CA ASP A 55 -2.71 5.02 14.45
C ASP A 55 -1.39 4.43 15.01
N VAL A 56 -1.38 3.14 15.33
CA VAL A 56 -0.20 2.45 15.88
C VAL A 56 1.01 2.49 14.93
N ALA A 57 0.80 2.58 13.62
CA ALA A 57 1.87 2.72 12.63
C ALA A 57 2.24 4.19 12.35
N GLY A 58 1.62 5.12 13.08
CA GLY A 58 1.81 6.55 12.92
C GLY A 58 1.18 7.10 11.64
N ASN A 59 0.18 6.42 11.07
CA ASN A 59 -0.55 6.93 9.90
C ASN A 59 -1.56 7.99 10.34
N ALA A 60 -1.70 9.07 9.57
CA ALA A 60 -2.68 10.11 9.81
C ALA A 60 -4.09 9.58 9.46
N LEU A 61 -4.87 9.26 10.50
CA LEU A 61 -6.22 8.71 10.40
C LEU A 61 -7.26 9.80 10.68
N ALA A 62 -8.10 10.08 9.67
CA ALA A 62 -9.34 10.83 9.87
C ALA A 62 -10.48 9.86 10.20
N THR A 63 -11.25 10.19 11.26
CA THR A 63 -12.47 9.47 11.63
C THR A 63 -13.66 10.39 11.45
N ALA A 64 -14.50 10.09 10.47
CA ALA A 64 -15.70 10.84 10.12
C ALA A 64 -16.96 10.20 10.73
N THR A 65 -17.78 11.03 11.37
CA THR A 65 -19.08 10.62 11.94
C THR A 65 -20.19 11.48 11.36
N PHE A 66 -21.23 10.82 10.86
CA PHE A 66 -22.36 11.44 10.19
C PHE A 66 -23.59 11.40 11.10
N VAL A 67 -24.46 12.41 10.97
CA VAL A 67 -25.70 12.50 11.76
C VAL A 67 -26.93 12.35 10.87
N ALA A 68 -26.94 13.00 9.70
CA ALA A 68 -28.06 12.96 8.79
C ALA A 68 -28.03 11.71 7.89
N PRO A 69 -29.19 11.08 7.63
CA PRO A 69 -29.30 10.08 6.56
C PRO A 69 -28.94 10.69 5.20
N ALA A 70 -28.33 9.90 4.32
CA ALA A 70 -27.99 10.35 2.97
C ALA A 70 -28.12 9.23 1.95
N ASP A 71 -28.49 9.61 0.73
CA ASP A 71 -28.52 8.73 -0.45
C ASP A 71 -27.19 8.72 -1.21
N ASN A 72 -26.22 9.53 -0.78
CA ASN A 72 -24.86 9.54 -1.31
C ASN A 72 -23.85 9.87 -0.21
N LEU A 73 -22.63 9.34 -0.36
CA LEU A 73 -21.47 9.75 0.41
C LEU A 73 -20.35 10.12 -0.56
N VAL A 74 -19.93 11.39 -0.56
CA VAL A 74 -18.74 11.88 -1.25
C VAL A 74 -17.64 12.11 -0.23
N ILE A 75 -16.49 11.49 -0.48
CA ILE A 75 -15.24 11.75 0.23
C ILE A 75 -14.29 12.38 -0.78
N ASP A 76 -13.96 13.66 -0.58
CA ASP A 76 -13.11 14.44 -1.48
C ASP A 76 -11.87 14.92 -0.72
N ALA A 77 -10.71 14.39 -1.09
CA ALA A 77 -9.43 14.71 -0.47
C ALA A 77 -8.48 15.30 -1.51
N VAL A 78 -7.90 16.45 -1.20
CA VAL A 78 -6.90 17.11 -2.03
C VAL A 78 -5.63 17.29 -1.22
N ALA A 79 -4.48 16.99 -1.80
CA ALA A 79 -3.19 17.23 -1.19
C ALA A 79 -2.20 17.80 -2.21
N GLU A 80 -1.32 18.68 -1.74
CA GLU A 80 -0.17 19.16 -2.51
C GLU A 80 1.09 18.68 -1.82
N VAL A 81 1.96 18.02 -2.56
CA VAL A 81 3.19 17.42 -2.05
C VAL A 81 4.39 17.84 -2.90
N ALA A 82 5.53 18.05 -2.25
CA ALA A 82 6.81 18.16 -2.93
C ALA A 82 7.55 16.81 -2.80
N LEU A 83 7.80 16.17 -3.95
CA LEU A 83 8.49 14.89 -4.08
C LEU A 83 9.94 15.10 -4.51
N SER A 84 10.88 14.55 -3.76
CA SER A 84 12.33 14.65 -4.00
C SER A 84 13.04 13.30 -4.03
N ALA A 85 12.29 12.19 -4.05
CA ALA A 85 12.81 10.84 -4.19
C ALA A 85 13.69 10.68 -5.45
N GLN A 86 14.78 9.94 -5.32
CA GLN A 86 15.71 9.68 -6.44
C GLN A 86 15.18 8.57 -7.34
N VAL A 87 15.40 8.69 -8.65
CA VAL A 87 15.01 7.66 -9.64
C VAL A 87 15.83 6.38 -9.46
N TYR A 88 17.13 6.53 -9.14
CA TYR A 88 18.05 5.43 -8.92
C TYR A 88 18.71 5.58 -7.54
N PRO A 89 17.99 5.24 -6.45
CA PRO A 89 18.54 5.37 -5.11
C PRO A 89 19.69 4.39 -4.89
N VAL A 90 20.71 4.84 -4.17
CA VAL A 90 21.78 4.00 -3.64
C VAL A 90 21.47 3.72 -2.16
N PHE A 91 21.52 2.46 -1.78
CA PHE A 91 21.18 2.01 -0.42
C PHE A 91 22.44 1.61 0.35
N ASP A 92 22.69 2.29 1.46
CA ASP A 92 23.81 2.00 2.36
C ASP A 92 23.49 0.79 3.26
N ILE A 93 23.43 -0.40 2.66
CA ILE A 93 23.17 -1.64 3.37
C ILE A 93 24.38 -2.01 4.23
N ALA A 94 24.15 -2.21 5.53
CA ALA A 94 25.17 -2.61 6.49
C ALA A 94 25.85 -3.91 6.05
N ALA A 95 27.16 -4.03 6.28
CA ALA A 95 27.96 -5.17 5.84
C ALA A 95 27.38 -6.53 6.26
N CYS A 96 26.79 -6.63 7.47
CA CYS A 96 26.17 -7.85 7.96
C CYS A 96 24.95 -8.30 7.16
N ALA A 97 24.27 -7.38 6.44
CA ALA A 97 23.05 -7.62 5.69
C ALA A 97 23.25 -7.61 4.17
N GLN A 98 24.49 -7.46 3.68
CA GLN A 98 24.79 -7.53 2.24
C GLN A 98 24.59 -8.94 1.66
N SER A 99 24.72 -9.96 2.51
CA SER A 99 24.58 -11.37 2.15
C SER A 99 23.47 -12.03 2.99
N TYR A 100 22.51 -12.66 2.31
CA TYR A 100 21.48 -13.50 2.90
C TYR A 100 21.98 -14.96 3.03
N PRO A 101 21.68 -15.66 4.13
CA PRO A 101 20.95 -15.19 5.30
C PRO A 101 21.80 -14.33 6.22
N PHE A 102 21.16 -13.36 6.86
CA PHE A 102 21.73 -12.60 7.97
C PHE A 102 20.77 -12.60 9.17
N ARG A 103 21.27 -12.17 10.33
CA ARG A 103 20.46 -12.03 11.54
C ARG A 103 20.31 -10.54 11.88
N TYR A 104 19.09 -10.10 12.18
CA TYR A 104 18.85 -8.81 12.81
C TYR A 104 19.48 -8.77 14.22
N THR A 105 19.78 -7.57 14.74
CA THR A 105 20.08 -7.43 16.17
C THR A 105 18.84 -7.79 16.99
N ASP A 106 19.04 -8.16 18.26
CA ASP A 106 17.93 -8.55 19.13
C ASP A 106 16.92 -7.40 19.31
N ASP A 107 17.42 -6.16 19.42
CA ASP A 107 16.58 -4.96 19.46
C ASP A 107 15.78 -4.78 18.17
N ALA A 108 16.44 -4.83 17.00
CA ALA A 108 15.75 -4.66 15.71
C ALA A 108 14.73 -5.79 15.46
N TRP A 109 15.05 -7.02 15.85
CA TRP A 109 14.12 -8.14 15.75
C TRP A 109 12.88 -7.93 16.63
N THR A 110 13.09 -7.45 17.86
CA THR A 110 12.02 -7.13 18.81
C THR A 110 11.13 -6.01 18.27
N ASP A 111 11.72 -4.94 17.76
CA ASP A 111 10.99 -3.77 17.25
C ASP A 111 10.26 -4.06 15.93
N LEU A 112 10.85 -4.87 15.05
CA LEU A 112 10.17 -5.34 13.84
C LEU A 112 9.00 -6.25 14.19
N GLY A 113 9.19 -7.15 15.17
CA GLY A 113 8.15 -7.98 15.76
C GLY A 113 7.23 -8.62 14.72
N ALA A 114 5.94 -8.24 14.72
CA ALA A 114 4.94 -8.79 13.80
C ALA A 114 5.22 -8.52 12.31
N LEU A 115 6.11 -7.59 11.96
CA LEU A 115 6.49 -7.31 10.57
C LEU A 115 7.39 -8.40 9.96
N THR A 116 7.97 -9.29 10.78
CA THR A 116 8.75 -10.45 10.31
C THR A 116 7.92 -11.72 10.17
N VAL A 117 6.62 -11.68 10.53
CA VAL A 117 5.76 -12.86 10.63
C VAL A 117 4.71 -12.85 9.53
N GLN A 118 4.57 -13.98 8.81
CA GLN A 118 3.51 -14.19 7.82
C GLN A 118 2.12 -14.03 8.46
N GLN A 119 1.24 -13.30 7.78
CA GLN A 119 -0.13 -13.03 8.21
C GLN A 119 -1.13 -14.01 7.61
N TYR A 120 -0.75 -14.73 6.55
CA TYR A 120 -1.57 -15.74 5.91
C TYR A 120 -1.00 -17.14 6.19
N PRO A 121 -1.86 -18.15 6.45
CA PRO A 121 -1.42 -19.52 6.55
C PRO A 121 -0.69 -19.96 5.27
N ASP A 122 0.45 -20.62 5.45
CA ASP A 122 1.23 -21.21 4.36
C ASP A 122 1.50 -22.67 4.68
N ASP A 123 1.17 -23.57 3.76
CA ASP A 123 1.48 -25.00 3.82
C ASP A 123 2.93 -25.28 3.37
N GLY A 124 3.72 -24.23 3.20
CA GLY A 124 5.12 -24.25 2.76
C GLY A 124 5.28 -23.94 1.27
N ARG A 125 4.17 -23.79 0.52
CA ARG A 125 4.22 -23.53 -0.92
C ARG A 125 4.73 -22.14 -1.25
N LEU A 126 4.31 -21.11 -0.51
CA LEU A 126 4.83 -19.75 -0.67
C LEU A 126 6.30 -19.70 -0.28
N ARG A 127 6.66 -20.32 0.86
CA ARG A 127 8.05 -20.40 1.31
C ARG A 127 8.94 -21.10 0.28
N ALA A 128 8.50 -22.22 -0.29
CA ALA A 128 9.24 -22.93 -1.32
C ALA A 128 9.42 -22.08 -2.58
N TRP A 129 8.37 -21.36 -3.00
CA TRP A 129 8.45 -20.42 -4.11
C TRP A 129 9.47 -19.30 -3.84
N ALA A 130 9.42 -18.67 -2.66
CA ALA A 130 10.36 -17.63 -2.27
C ALA A 130 11.81 -18.14 -2.15
N GLN A 131 12.01 -19.36 -1.62
CA GLN A 131 13.32 -20.01 -1.53
C GLN A 131 13.93 -20.32 -2.91
N GLY A 132 13.11 -20.47 -3.96
CA GLY A 132 13.59 -20.65 -5.33
C GLY A 132 14.43 -19.48 -5.87
N PHE A 133 14.31 -18.29 -5.27
CA PHE A 133 15.11 -17.11 -5.61
C PHE A 133 16.44 -17.05 -4.85
N VAL A 134 16.65 -17.89 -3.84
CA VAL A 134 17.91 -17.93 -3.07
C VAL A 134 18.94 -18.74 -3.86
N ALA A 135 19.85 -18.04 -4.54
CA ALA A 135 20.86 -18.65 -5.43
C ALA A 135 21.90 -19.53 -4.69
N GLY A 136 22.08 -19.33 -3.39
CA GLY A 136 23.03 -20.05 -2.55
C GLY A 136 23.11 -19.47 -1.13
N ASN A 137 24.00 -20.05 -0.32
CA ASN A 137 24.31 -19.52 1.02
C ASN A 137 25.82 -19.23 1.10
N PRO A 138 26.25 -17.97 0.92
CA PRO A 138 25.43 -16.74 0.86
C PRO A 138 24.86 -16.41 -0.54
N THR A 139 23.79 -15.60 -0.56
CA THR A 139 23.26 -14.87 -1.75
C THR A 139 23.31 -13.37 -1.49
N ASN A 140 23.54 -12.52 -2.48
CA ASN A 140 23.44 -11.07 -2.29
C ASN A 140 22.00 -10.66 -1.92
N THR A 141 21.82 -10.00 -0.78
CA THR A 141 20.48 -9.69 -0.23
C THR A 141 19.66 -8.79 -1.14
N LEU A 142 20.26 -7.73 -1.68
CA LEU A 142 19.52 -6.79 -2.52
C LEU A 142 19.11 -7.43 -3.85
N ALA A 143 20.02 -8.20 -4.47
CA ALA A 143 19.73 -8.97 -5.66
C ALA A 143 18.58 -9.98 -5.42
N LEU A 144 18.60 -10.71 -4.30
CA LEU A 144 17.51 -11.61 -3.91
C LEU A 144 16.15 -10.88 -3.84
N LEU A 145 16.10 -9.72 -3.18
CA LEU A 145 14.85 -8.96 -3.07
C LEU A 145 14.40 -8.39 -4.41
N GLN A 146 15.34 -7.96 -5.27
CA GLN A 146 15.05 -7.50 -6.63
C GLN A 146 14.50 -8.63 -7.51
N ASP A 147 15.13 -9.81 -7.45
CA ASP A 147 14.72 -10.99 -8.21
C ASP A 147 13.34 -11.48 -7.74
N LEU A 148 13.09 -11.48 -6.43
CA LEU A 148 11.77 -11.82 -5.88
C LEU A 148 10.71 -10.79 -6.29
N ASN A 149 11.04 -9.49 -6.28
CA ASN A 149 10.14 -8.41 -6.73
C ASN A 149 9.76 -8.58 -8.20
N ALA A 150 10.75 -8.85 -9.06
CA ALA A 150 10.53 -9.16 -10.47
C ALA A 150 9.76 -10.48 -10.66
N GLY A 151 10.03 -11.47 -9.81
CA GLY A 151 9.41 -12.78 -9.80
C GLY A 151 7.91 -12.74 -9.51
N VAL A 152 7.43 -11.86 -8.62
CA VAL A 152 5.99 -11.65 -8.37
C VAL A 152 5.27 -11.26 -9.65
N ALA A 153 5.81 -10.29 -10.39
CA ALA A 153 5.23 -9.82 -11.65
C ALA A 153 5.36 -10.81 -12.82
N GLN A 154 6.14 -11.88 -12.66
CA GLN A 154 6.22 -13.00 -13.60
C GLN A 154 5.26 -14.11 -13.21
N ALA A 155 5.09 -14.36 -11.91
CA ALA A 155 4.21 -15.38 -11.37
C ALA A 155 2.73 -14.98 -11.45
N ALA A 156 2.41 -13.68 -11.36
CA ALA A 156 1.05 -13.18 -11.43
C ALA A 156 0.94 -11.89 -12.28
N ALA A 157 0.05 -11.93 -13.28
CA ALA A 157 -0.26 -10.77 -14.11
C ALA A 157 -1.13 -9.76 -13.35
N TYR A 158 -0.94 -8.47 -13.62
CA TYR A 158 -1.81 -7.46 -13.05
C TYR A 158 -3.22 -7.56 -13.64
N GLN A 159 -4.23 -7.55 -12.76
CA GLN A 159 -5.63 -7.44 -13.11
C GLN A 159 -6.32 -6.50 -12.11
N ALA A 160 -6.87 -5.40 -12.59
CA ALA A 160 -7.75 -4.55 -11.80
C ALA A 160 -9.00 -5.35 -11.40
N ARG A 161 -9.40 -5.26 -10.12
CA ARG A 161 -10.59 -5.93 -9.60
C ARG A 161 -11.25 -5.13 -8.50
N GLU A 162 -12.58 -5.12 -8.51
CA GLU A 162 -13.44 -4.42 -7.56
C GLU A 162 -13.85 -5.28 -6.35
N ASP A 163 -13.52 -6.57 -6.37
CA ASP A 163 -13.86 -7.51 -5.29
C ASP A 163 -13.38 -7.00 -3.94
N GLU A 164 -14.15 -7.25 -2.88
CA GLU A 164 -13.75 -6.90 -1.53
C GLU A 164 -12.54 -7.74 -1.06
N GLY A 165 -11.66 -7.12 -0.28
CA GLY A 165 -10.52 -7.80 0.35
C GLY A 165 -9.37 -8.13 -0.60
N THR A 166 -8.39 -8.85 -0.07
CA THR A 166 -7.14 -9.20 -0.75
C THR A 166 -7.03 -10.71 -0.91
N GLN A 167 -6.53 -11.16 -2.07
CA GLN A 167 -6.26 -12.57 -2.30
C GLN A 167 -5.12 -13.04 -1.39
N PRO A 168 -5.28 -14.18 -0.69
CA PRO A 168 -4.16 -14.84 -0.02
C PRO A 168 -3.00 -15.10 -0.99
N PRO A 169 -1.73 -15.03 -0.55
CA PRO A 169 -0.57 -15.23 -1.43
C PRO A 169 -0.61 -16.52 -2.26
N ASN A 170 -1.02 -17.63 -1.64
CA ASN A 170 -1.14 -18.92 -2.32
C ASN A 170 -2.25 -18.92 -3.38
N GLU A 171 -3.31 -18.13 -3.18
CA GLU A 171 -4.35 -17.93 -4.19
C GLU A 171 -3.84 -17.07 -5.34
N THR A 172 -3.12 -15.98 -5.06
CA THR A 172 -2.50 -15.13 -6.10
C THR A 172 -1.55 -15.94 -6.98
N LEU A 173 -0.70 -16.80 -6.38
CA LEU A 173 0.20 -17.70 -7.12
C LEU A 173 -0.57 -18.72 -7.95
N TRP A 174 -1.66 -19.29 -7.42
CA TRP A 174 -2.47 -20.27 -8.14
C TRP A 174 -3.25 -19.66 -9.30
N ARG A 175 -3.88 -18.50 -9.09
CA ARG A 175 -4.62 -17.77 -10.13
C ARG A 175 -3.71 -17.16 -11.18
N ALA A 176 -2.44 -16.93 -10.84
CA ALA A 176 -1.47 -16.22 -11.66
C ALA A 176 -1.95 -14.83 -12.14
N GLN A 177 -2.81 -14.19 -11.35
CA GLN A 177 -3.29 -12.83 -11.60
C GLN A 177 -3.74 -12.16 -10.29
N GLY A 178 -3.59 -10.83 -10.21
CA GLY A 178 -4.03 -10.07 -9.04
C GLY A 178 -3.91 -8.55 -9.23
N SER A 179 -4.60 -7.80 -8.38
CA SER A 179 -4.48 -6.33 -8.30
C SER A 179 -3.20 -5.91 -7.55
N CYS A 180 -2.85 -4.63 -7.57
CA CYS A 180 -1.65 -4.11 -6.90
C CYS A 180 -1.56 -4.52 -5.43
N ARG A 181 -2.68 -4.52 -4.70
CA ARG A 181 -2.77 -5.00 -3.31
C ARG A 181 -2.50 -6.49 -3.15
N ASP A 182 -2.86 -7.31 -4.13
CA ASP A 182 -2.63 -8.76 -4.10
C ASP A 182 -1.15 -9.06 -4.37
N LEU A 183 -0.56 -8.36 -5.34
CA LEU A 183 0.87 -8.48 -5.67
C LEU A 183 1.77 -7.96 -4.54
N ALA A 184 1.43 -6.81 -3.93
CA ALA A 184 2.13 -6.29 -2.76
C ALA A 184 2.05 -7.27 -1.57
N THR A 185 0.88 -7.86 -1.34
CA THR A 185 0.69 -8.85 -0.26
C THR A 185 1.48 -10.12 -0.53
N LEU A 186 1.47 -10.64 -1.76
CA LEU A 186 2.28 -11.78 -2.16
C LEU A 186 3.77 -11.53 -1.90
N PHE A 187 4.29 -10.37 -2.31
CA PHE A 187 5.68 -9.99 -2.08
C PHE A 187 6.03 -9.93 -0.58
N VAL A 188 5.23 -9.20 0.21
CA VAL A 188 5.47 -9.03 1.65
C VAL A 188 5.47 -10.37 2.38
N GLU A 189 4.51 -11.24 2.07
CA GLU A 189 4.41 -12.55 2.71
C GLU A 189 5.54 -13.49 2.27
N ALA A 190 5.98 -13.41 1.01
CA ALA A 190 7.12 -14.15 0.50
C ALA A 190 8.43 -13.76 1.22
N VAL A 191 8.73 -12.45 1.36
CA VAL A 191 9.95 -12.02 2.06
C VAL A 191 9.87 -12.28 3.58
N ARG A 192 8.69 -12.21 4.19
CA ARG A 192 8.48 -12.64 5.59
C ARG A 192 8.76 -14.12 5.79
N SER A 193 8.40 -14.97 4.82
CA SER A 193 8.74 -16.41 4.86
C SER A 193 10.25 -16.69 4.81
N LEU A 194 11.03 -15.71 4.33
CA LEU A 194 12.50 -15.72 4.34
C LEU A 194 13.09 -15.02 5.58
N GLY A 195 12.26 -14.53 6.50
CA GLY A 195 12.68 -13.91 7.76
C GLY A 195 12.96 -12.40 7.68
N PHE A 196 12.62 -11.73 6.59
CA PHE A 196 12.76 -10.27 6.48
C PHE A 196 11.63 -9.54 7.21
N GLY A 197 11.96 -8.41 7.84
CA GLY A 197 10.97 -7.44 8.29
C GLY A 197 10.39 -6.68 7.11
N ALA A 198 9.09 -6.82 6.87
CA ALA A 198 8.41 -6.19 5.73
C ALA A 198 7.07 -5.59 6.12
N ARG A 199 6.65 -4.55 5.41
CA ARG A 199 5.35 -3.90 5.58
C ARG A 199 4.74 -3.52 4.23
N ILE A 200 3.42 -3.42 4.23
CA ILE A 200 2.64 -3.00 3.09
C ILE A 200 2.47 -1.48 3.15
N VAL A 201 2.50 -0.84 1.99
CA VAL A 201 2.25 0.58 1.85
C VAL A 201 1.09 0.80 0.88
N SER A 202 0.19 1.69 1.25
CA SER A 202 -0.91 2.19 0.43
C SER A 202 -0.70 3.68 0.17
N GLY A 203 -0.99 4.14 -1.04
CA GLY A 203 -0.83 5.53 -1.40
C GLY A 203 -1.16 5.85 -2.84
N TYR A 204 -0.44 6.80 -3.42
CA TYR A 204 -0.68 7.32 -4.77
C TYR A 204 0.52 7.06 -5.68
N LEU A 205 0.23 6.80 -6.96
CA LEU A 205 1.22 6.58 -8.02
C LEU A 205 1.21 7.79 -8.97
N HIS A 206 2.36 8.44 -9.14
CA HIS A 206 2.55 9.48 -10.15
C HIS A 206 3.08 8.87 -11.45
N ASP A 207 2.27 8.86 -12.50
CA ASP A 207 2.66 8.35 -13.82
C ASP A 207 2.35 9.37 -14.91
N PRO A 208 3.29 10.29 -15.24
CA PRO A 208 3.04 11.31 -16.25
C PRO A 208 2.96 10.73 -17.67
N THR A 209 3.55 9.56 -17.92
CA THR A 209 3.57 8.93 -19.25
C THR A 209 2.43 7.96 -19.48
N ARG A 210 1.66 7.62 -18.43
CA ARG A 210 0.57 6.61 -18.47
C ARG A 210 1.02 5.25 -19.00
N THR A 211 2.26 4.89 -18.70
CA THR A 211 2.88 3.64 -19.13
C THR A 211 3.02 2.62 -18.00
N LEU A 212 2.81 3.04 -16.75
CA LEU A 212 2.90 2.19 -15.58
C LEU A 212 1.61 1.39 -15.40
N VAL A 213 1.77 0.16 -14.93
CA VAL A 213 0.66 -0.74 -14.65
C VAL A 213 -0.03 -0.26 -13.38
N GLY A 214 -1.37 -0.19 -13.42
CA GLY A 214 -2.18 0.38 -12.35
C GLY A 214 -2.33 1.91 -12.38
N SER A 215 -1.81 2.60 -13.41
CA SER A 215 -2.00 4.06 -13.58
C SER A 215 -3.11 4.45 -14.57
N ALA A 216 -3.42 3.56 -15.53
CA ALA A 216 -4.36 3.84 -16.63
C ALA A 216 -5.83 3.84 -16.20
N ASP A 217 -6.13 3.22 -15.06
CA ASP A 217 -7.45 3.25 -14.46
C ASP A 217 -7.58 4.59 -13.72
N SER A 218 -8.32 5.53 -14.30
CA SER A 218 -8.70 6.79 -13.66
C SER A 218 -9.49 6.50 -12.38
N GLY A 219 -8.85 6.11 -11.28
CA GLY A 219 -9.63 5.51 -10.21
C GLY A 219 -8.97 4.88 -9.00
N SER A 220 -7.69 4.48 -8.99
CA SER A 220 -7.22 3.68 -7.85
C SER A 220 -6.04 4.30 -7.11
N THR A 221 -6.08 4.16 -5.78
CA THR A 221 -4.88 4.14 -4.94
C THR A 221 -3.98 2.98 -5.37
N HIS A 222 -2.69 3.10 -5.10
CA HIS A 222 -1.71 2.05 -5.37
C HIS A 222 -1.23 1.40 -4.08
N ALA A 223 -0.79 0.15 -4.19
CA ALA A 223 -0.22 -0.59 -3.06
C ALA A 223 1.11 -1.23 -3.46
N TRP A 224 2.07 -1.19 -2.55
CA TRP A 224 3.42 -1.71 -2.72
C TRP A 224 3.99 -2.19 -1.38
N ALA A 225 5.28 -2.52 -1.36
CA ALA A 225 5.94 -3.08 -0.19
C ALA A 225 7.17 -2.27 0.23
N GLU A 226 7.51 -2.36 1.51
CA GLU A 226 8.81 -1.93 2.04
C GLU A 226 9.46 -3.06 2.84
N VAL A 227 10.77 -3.25 2.66
CA VAL A 227 11.57 -4.25 3.37
C VAL A 227 12.65 -3.54 4.17
N TYR A 228 12.78 -3.88 5.46
CA TYR A 228 13.78 -3.28 6.33
C TYR A 228 15.11 -4.02 6.22
N LEU A 229 16.16 -3.32 5.80
CA LEU A 229 17.54 -3.79 5.83
C LEU A 229 18.39 -2.90 6.76
N PRO A 230 19.21 -3.47 7.66
CA PRO A 230 20.12 -2.69 8.49
C PRO A 230 21.02 -1.76 7.65
N GLY A 231 21.25 -0.54 8.14
CA GLY A 231 21.96 0.52 7.41
C GLY A 231 21.05 1.30 6.46
N ALA A 232 20.41 0.62 5.50
CA ALA A 232 19.58 1.26 4.49
C ALA A 232 18.19 1.71 5.01
N GLY A 233 17.67 1.02 6.04
CA GLY A 233 16.32 1.24 6.54
C GLY A 233 15.26 0.56 5.67
N TRP A 234 14.10 1.21 5.52
CA TRP A 234 12.98 0.70 4.73
C TRP A 234 13.21 0.97 3.24
N ILE A 235 13.39 -0.09 2.46
CA ILE A 235 13.58 -0.03 1.01
C ILE A 235 12.25 -0.33 0.33
N THR A 236 11.82 0.56 -0.56
CA THR A 236 10.58 0.45 -1.34
C THR A 236 10.73 -0.52 -2.51
N PHE A 237 9.77 -1.44 -2.67
CA PHE A 237 9.61 -2.33 -3.80
C PHE A 237 8.17 -2.23 -4.32
N ASP A 238 8.00 -2.04 -5.63
CA ASP A 238 6.69 -2.12 -6.30
C ASP A 238 6.67 -3.36 -7.22
N PRO A 239 6.08 -4.46 -6.74
CA PRO A 239 5.95 -5.68 -7.53
C PRO A 239 5.06 -5.52 -8.75
N THR A 240 4.17 -4.53 -8.79
CA THR A 240 3.30 -4.30 -9.95
C THR A 240 4.11 -3.78 -11.13
N ASN A 241 5.05 -2.86 -10.87
CA ASN A 241 5.86 -2.20 -11.90
C ASN A 241 7.31 -2.71 -11.95
N ARG A 242 7.64 -3.76 -11.17
CA ARG A 242 9.00 -4.33 -11.06
C ARG A 242 10.06 -3.29 -10.69
N SER A 243 9.66 -2.27 -9.95
CA SER A 243 10.55 -1.16 -9.60
C SER A 243 10.97 -1.23 -8.13
N MET A 244 12.07 -0.52 -7.83
CA MET A 244 12.64 -0.35 -6.51
C MET A 244 12.95 1.13 -6.30
N GLY A 245 12.62 1.66 -5.13
CA GLY A 245 12.66 3.09 -4.83
C GLY A 245 11.31 3.79 -4.99
N GLY A 246 11.21 5.01 -4.45
CA GLY A 246 9.96 5.76 -4.30
C GLY A 246 9.77 6.94 -5.25
N ALA A 247 10.50 7.00 -6.37
CA ALA A 247 10.56 8.18 -7.26
C ALA A 247 9.20 8.68 -7.78
N ASN A 248 8.22 7.79 -7.85
CA ASN A 248 6.87 8.00 -8.35
C ASN A 248 5.79 7.58 -7.34
N LEU A 249 6.17 7.26 -6.10
CA LEU A 249 5.28 6.72 -5.08
C LEU A 249 5.11 7.72 -3.95
N ILE A 250 3.85 8.02 -3.62
CA ILE A 250 3.49 8.94 -2.54
C ILE A 250 2.79 8.10 -1.45
N PRO A 251 3.49 7.70 -0.38
CA PRO A 251 2.92 6.89 0.69
C PRO A 251 1.82 7.66 1.42
N VAL A 252 0.78 6.95 1.85
CA VAL A 252 -0.31 7.47 2.69
C VAL A 252 -0.36 6.70 4.00
N ALA A 253 -0.37 5.37 3.92
CA ALA A 253 -0.41 4.50 5.07
C ALA A 253 0.56 3.33 4.93
N VAL A 254 1.19 2.97 6.04
CA VAL A 254 1.99 1.75 6.16
C VAL A 254 1.34 0.81 7.16
N ALA A 255 1.38 -0.49 6.91
CA ALA A 255 0.75 -1.48 7.79
C ALA A 255 1.41 -2.86 7.70
N ARG A 256 1.18 -3.69 8.73
CA ARG A 256 1.55 -5.11 8.67
C ARG A 256 0.67 -5.90 7.70
N ASP A 257 -0.61 -5.54 7.61
CA ASP A 257 -1.66 -6.20 6.84
C ASP A 257 -2.40 -5.16 6.01
N ILE A 258 -2.66 -5.48 4.74
CA ILE A 258 -3.27 -4.58 3.76
C ILE A 258 -4.62 -4.02 4.23
N ARG A 259 -5.40 -4.78 5.00
CA ARG A 259 -6.72 -4.35 5.51
C ARG A 259 -6.60 -3.15 6.45
N GLN A 260 -5.45 -2.96 7.08
CA GLN A 260 -5.18 -1.84 7.97
C GLN A 260 -4.77 -0.57 7.21
N ALA A 261 -4.34 -0.71 5.95
CA ALA A 261 -3.93 0.39 5.07
C ALA A 261 -5.00 0.73 4.00
N MET A 262 -6.23 0.21 4.16
CA MET A 262 -7.33 0.53 3.26
C MET A 262 -7.66 2.04 3.31
N PRO A 263 -7.77 2.73 2.16
CA PRO A 263 -7.95 4.18 2.13
C PRO A 263 -9.24 4.66 2.80
N VAL A 264 -10.33 3.91 2.62
CA VAL A 264 -11.66 4.19 3.19
C VAL A 264 -12.22 2.90 3.75
N VAL A 265 -12.59 2.92 5.03
CA VAL A 265 -13.29 1.82 5.70
C VAL A 265 -14.47 2.40 6.45
N GLY A 266 -15.67 1.91 6.19
CA GLY A 266 -16.88 2.37 6.84
C GLY A 266 -18.03 1.37 6.68
N SER A 267 -19.18 1.75 7.20
CA SER A 267 -20.41 0.96 7.10
C SER A 267 -21.62 1.88 7.00
N TYR A 268 -22.77 1.33 6.69
CA TYR A 268 -24.05 2.03 6.73
C TYR A 268 -25.14 1.11 7.26
N LEU A 269 -26.23 1.70 7.76
CA LEU A 269 -27.46 1.02 8.13
C LEU A 269 -28.57 1.43 7.16
N GLY A 270 -29.16 0.45 6.48
CA GLY A 270 -30.20 0.63 5.47
C GLY A 270 -30.73 -0.73 5.01
N SER A 271 -31.58 -0.74 3.98
CA SER A 271 -32.00 -2.00 3.36
C SER A 271 -30.81 -2.73 2.71
N ALA A 272 -30.90 -4.05 2.58
CA ALA A 272 -29.81 -4.87 2.03
C ALA A 272 -29.47 -4.50 0.58
N ASP A 273 -30.44 -4.00 -0.17
CA ASP A 273 -30.31 -3.55 -1.56
C ASP A 273 -30.09 -2.03 -1.68
N ALA A 274 -29.86 -1.32 -0.57
CA ALA A 274 -29.67 0.13 -0.58
C ALA A 274 -28.40 0.54 -1.33
N PHE A 275 -27.31 -0.22 -1.27
CA PHE A 275 -26.09 0.10 -2.01
C PHE A 275 -26.34 0.00 -3.53
N ALA A 276 -26.07 1.09 -4.25
CA ALA A 276 -26.24 1.16 -5.69
C ALA A 276 -24.93 1.04 -6.44
N SER A 277 -23.94 1.86 -6.07
CA SER A 277 -22.62 1.84 -6.71
C SER A 277 -21.57 2.59 -5.89
N MET A 278 -20.31 2.31 -6.20
CA MET A 278 -19.14 3.05 -5.74
C MET A 278 -18.32 3.44 -6.96
N SER A 279 -17.75 4.65 -6.94
CA SER A 279 -16.72 5.06 -7.89
C SER A 279 -15.60 5.76 -7.14
N VAL A 280 -14.37 5.38 -7.44
CA VAL A 280 -13.17 6.04 -6.95
C VAL A 280 -12.50 6.75 -8.12
N THR A 281 -11.96 7.94 -7.89
CA THR A 281 -11.21 8.73 -8.87
C THR A 281 -9.98 9.28 -8.19
N VAL A 282 -8.81 8.97 -8.74
CA VAL A 282 -7.53 9.49 -8.26
C VAL A 282 -6.84 10.21 -9.41
N SER A 283 -6.37 11.42 -9.16
CA SER A 283 -5.58 12.21 -10.11
C SER A 283 -4.31 12.70 -9.42
N VAL A 284 -3.15 12.45 -10.03
CA VAL A 284 -1.84 12.92 -9.55
C VAL A 284 -1.16 13.72 -10.67
N THR A 285 -1.19 15.04 -10.55
CA THR A 285 -0.72 15.96 -11.59
C THR A 285 0.44 16.82 -11.10
N ALA A 286 1.46 17.01 -11.93
CA ALA A 286 2.50 17.99 -11.65
C ALA A 286 1.92 19.42 -11.68
N GLN A 287 2.42 20.27 -10.79
CA GLN A 287 2.12 21.70 -10.73
C GLN A 287 3.21 22.56 -11.35
#